data_AF-A0AA94RAB7-F1
#
_entry.id   AF-A0AA94RAB7-F1
#
_cell.length_a   1.000
_cell.length_b   1.000
_cell.length_c   1.000
_cell.angle_alpha   90.00
_cell.angle_beta   90.00
_cell.angle_gamma   90.00
#
_symmetry.space_group_name_H-M   'P 1'
#
loop_
_entity.id
_entity.type
_entity.pdbx_description
1 polymer ?
#
loop_
_entity_poly.entity_id
_entity_poly.type
_entity_poly.pdbx_seq_one_letter_code
_entity_poly.pdbx_strand_id
1 'polypeptide(L)'
;MGLLATPGVAAAKPSSSSSDGSSLTPDVPTTSDSPRRTAPGQNMAVATNGVVRVDKGTATAISDGQGSVAIARGVDSSALASGGSKAFARGAGATAIADPGRCDCAGSPNKAIASGDGSTATATGSGNTAVASGNYSTATATGIANTATASGYDSTATATGLSNTATASGAGSTATATGASNTVTAHDSQSDATAIGGGNTVSAYGYQTEVTVQGNANTVAIHGDPVAYQDNATTAEVTGDNNKVTVFGGDTETRVEGDGNKVTVNGSSDPNTIFGGFSDIVGDNNVATVQGYESGVLINGDGNQVRAGFGGSDAANFVQVIGNDNTGEAGHGQFNEAGVYGNNSTAVAYGDENFAAVTGDNSSAVAGPGVNNEARADGPNSSAGALGTNSTAEAGPNETVVVYTP
;
A
#
# COMPACT_ATOMS: atom_id res chain seq x y z
N MET A 1 -41.09 28.13 26.18
CA MET A 1 -41.54 26.97 26.97
C MET A 1 -40.70 25.79 26.50
N GLY A 2 -39.56 25.44 27.10
CA GLY A 2 -39.36 25.00 28.48
C GLY A 2 -39.21 23.46 28.46
N LEU A 3 -38.26 22.78 29.12
CA LEU A 3 -37.26 23.22 30.11
C LEU A 3 -36.01 22.30 30.06
N LEU A 4 -34.95 22.66 30.80
CA LEU A 4 -33.65 21.98 30.87
C LEU A 4 -33.70 20.56 31.48
N ALA A 5 -32.70 19.73 31.17
CA ALA A 5 -31.76 19.22 32.20
C ALA A 5 -30.54 18.48 31.60
N THR A 6 -29.34 18.91 31.95
CA THR A 6 -28.10 18.10 31.91
C THR A 6 -27.68 17.75 33.34
N PRO A 7 -27.15 16.53 33.56
CA PRO A 7 -26.23 16.25 34.65
C PRO A 7 -24.91 15.64 34.11
N GLY A 8 -23.75 15.84 34.72
CA GLY A 8 -23.41 16.70 35.85
C GLY A 8 -21.92 16.54 36.15
N VAL A 9 -21.18 17.64 36.26
CA VAL A 9 -19.74 17.62 36.54
C VAL A 9 -19.54 17.51 38.06
N ALA A 10 -18.96 16.41 38.54
CA ALA A 10 -18.64 16.23 39.94
C ALA A 10 -17.16 16.61 40.21
N ALA A 11 -16.95 17.44 41.23
CA ALA A 11 -15.62 17.89 41.68
C ALA A 11 -15.48 17.75 43.21
N ALA A 12 -14.25 17.95 43.69
CA ALA A 12 -13.81 18.00 45.10
C ALA A 12 -13.47 16.63 45.74
N LYS A 13 -12.59 16.50 46.75
CA LYS A 13 -12.03 17.46 47.76
C LYS A 13 -10.75 16.84 48.45
N PRO A 14 -10.15 17.34 49.55
CA PRO A 14 -9.47 18.63 49.88
C PRO A 14 -7.97 18.56 50.35
N SER A 15 -7.28 19.71 50.32
CA SER A 15 -6.34 20.31 51.33
C SER A 15 -5.06 19.55 51.82
N SER A 16 -3.97 20.25 52.13
CA SER A 16 -3.82 21.00 53.41
C SER A 16 -3.22 22.42 53.32
N SER A 17 -3.61 23.27 54.29
CA SER A 17 -2.96 24.53 54.70
C SER A 17 -1.57 24.28 55.35
N SER A 18 -0.74 25.25 55.79
CA SER A 18 -0.86 26.68 56.14
C SER A 18 0.53 27.36 55.96
N SER A 19 0.88 28.61 56.31
CA SER A 19 0.22 29.81 56.91
C SER A 19 1.15 31.04 56.71
N ASP A 20 0.55 32.21 56.54
CA ASP A 20 0.96 33.57 56.97
C ASP A 20 2.38 34.14 56.72
N GLY A 21 2.44 35.39 56.25
CA GLY A 21 3.66 36.22 56.23
C GLY A 21 3.63 37.37 55.22
N SER A 22 3.09 38.52 55.61
CA SER A 22 2.97 39.72 54.76
C SER A 22 4.30 40.44 54.47
N SER A 23 4.53 40.87 53.22
CA SER A 23 5.16 42.17 52.90
C SER A 23 4.96 42.55 51.43
N LEU A 24 4.93 43.85 51.12
CA LEU A 24 4.74 44.42 49.78
C LEU A 24 6.05 44.96 49.22
N THR A 25 6.38 44.66 47.95
CA THR A 25 6.85 45.59 46.88
C THR A 25 7.12 44.83 45.57
N PRO A 26 6.97 45.45 44.38
CA PRO A 26 7.20 44.81 43.07
C PRO A 26 8.63 45.01 42.52
N ASP A 27 9.14 44.05 41.73
CA ASP A 27 9.62 44.25 40.33
C ASP A 27 10.66 43.22 39.81
N VAL A 28 10.50 42.87 38.52
CA VAL A 28 11.49 42.32 37.55
C VAL A 28 11.97 40.84 37.70
N PRO A 29 12.10 40.06 36.59
CA PRO A 29 12.24 38.61 36.63
C PRO A 29 13.70 38.10 36.56
N THR A 30 13.94 36.90 37.09
CA THR A 30 15.21 36.17 36.93
C THR A 30 15.03 34.83 36.24
N THR A 31 15.80 34.61 35.18
CA THR A 31 16.06 33.28 34.61
C THR A 31 16.97 32.49 35.57
N SER A 32 16.69 31.21 35.80
CA SER A 32 17.53 30.36 36.66
C SER A 32 17.93 29.09 35.92
N ASP A 33 19.22 29.02 35.60
CA ASP A 33 19.86 27.95 34.84
C ASP A 33 20.42 26.92 35.83
N SER A 34 19.61 25.93 36.20
CA SER A 34 19.98 24.88 37.15
C SER A 34 19.22 23.58 36.87
N PRO A 35 19.87 22.40 36.92
CA PRO A 35 19.27 21.15 36.48
C PRO A 35 18.14 20.69 37.42
N ARG A 36 16.90 20.84 36.96
CA ARG A 36 15.67 20.39 37.63
C ARG A 36 15.64 18.87 37.85
N ARG A 37 16.18 18.40 38.97
CA ARG A 37 15.95 17.02 39.42
C ARG A 37 14.62 16.91 40.15
N THR A 38 13.74 16.03 39.67
CA THR A 38 12.44 15.70 40.26
C THR A 38 12.28 14.18 40.26
N ALA A 39 11.45 13.61 41.14
CA ALA A 39 11.35 12.16 41.29
C ALA A 39 10.87 11.47 39.98
N PRO A 40 11.33 10.24 39.67
CA PRO A 40 10.80 9.46 38.55
C PRO A 40 9.26 9.39 38.62
N GLY A 41 8.59 9.65 37.49
CA GLY A 41 7.12 9.81 37.43
C GLY A 41 6.59 11.23 37.67
N GLN A 42 7.44 12.23 37.92
CA GLN A 42 7.02 13.63 38.12
C GLN A 42 7.50 14.62 37.03
N ASN A 43 8.25 14.16 36.03
CA ASN A 43 8.66 14.95 34.86
C ASN A 43 7.42 15.36 34.05
N MET A 44 7.07 16.65 34.07
CA MET A 44 5.88 17.21 33.42
C MET A 44 6.05 18.70 33.12
N ALA A 45 5.74 19.10 31.88
CA ALA A 45 5.56 20.50 31.52
C ALA A 45 4.23 20.73 30.79
N VAL A 46 3.70 21.94 30.94
CA VAL A 46 2.47 22.42 30.32
C VAL A 46 2.66 23.86 29.91
N ALA A 47 2.37 24.18 28.64
CA ALA A 47 2.23 25.55 28.17
C ALA A 47 0.92 25.72 27.41
N THR A 48 0.29 26.88 27.57
CA THR A 48 -1.00 27.22 26.95
C THR A 48 -1.07 28.71 26.64
N ASN A 49 -1.55 29.09 25.44
CA ASN A 49 -1.78 30.49 25.08
C ASN A 49 -0.55 31.41 25.29
N GLY A 50 0.66 30.99 24.92
CA GLY A 50 1.89 31.76 25.18
C GLY A 50 2.48 31.61 26.59
N VAL A 51 1.81 30.90 27.52
CA VAL A 51 2.16 30.91 28.95
C VAL A 51 2.47 29.50 29.47
N VAL A 52 3.66 29.31 30.01
CA VAL A 52 4.05 28.11 30.78
C VAL A 52 3.23 28.06 32.08
N ARG A 53 2.51 26.96 32.30
CA ARG A 53 1.64 26.71 33.47
C ARG A 53 2.24 25.72 34.46
N VAL A 54 3.01 24.77 33.94
CA VAL A 54 3.69 23.74 34.72
C VAL A 54 5.06 23.54 34.11
N ASP A 55 6.07 23.48 34.96
CA ASP A 55 7.43 23.11 34.64
C ASP A 55 7.94 22.29 35.83
N LYS A 56 8.20 21.00 35.61
CA LYS A 56 8.63 20.00 36.61
C LYS A 56 9.57 19.02 35.95
N GLY A 57 10.74 18.84 36.55
CA GLY A 57 11.73 17.89 36.06
C GLY A 57 12.21 18.21 34.65
N THR A 58 12.29 17.20 33.78
CA THR A 58 12.92 17.30 32.45
C THR A 58 11.95 17.32 31.26
N ALA A 59 10.64 17.19 31.49
CA ALA A 59 9.66 17.29 30.40
C ALA A 59 9.51 18.76 29.94
N THR A 60 9.25 19.00 28.66
CA THR A 60 9.23 20.34 28.05
C THR A 60 7.93 20.62 27.30
N ALA A 61 7.31 21.79 27.50
CA ALA A 61 6.10 22.16 26.78
C ALA A 61 6.13 23.63 26.35
N ILE A 62 5.84 23.89 25.07
CA ILE A 62 5.92 25.22 24.45
C ILE A 62 4.61 25.48 23.71
N SER A 63 3.96 26.61 24.00
CA SER A 63 2.71 26.99 23.36
C SER A 63 2.72 28.46 22.94
N ASP A 64 2.29 28.75 21.71
CA ASP A 64 2.22 30.10 21.16
C ASP A 64 0.88 30.37 20.44
N GLY A 65 0.38 31.60 20.50
CA GLY A 65 -0.94 31.98 19.96
C GLY A 65 -2.14 31.54 20.81
N GLN A 66 -3.28 32.21 20.61
CA GLN A 66 -4.53 31.91 21.32
C GLN A 66 -5.08 30.54 20.92
N GLY A 67 -5.50 29.74 21.91
CA GLY A 67 -6.06 28.41 21.73
C GLY A 67 -5.04 27.26 21.76
N SER A 68 -3.75 27.57 21.67
CA SER A 68 -2.69 26.56 21.61
C SER A 68 -2.44 25.87 22.95
N VAL A 69 -2.11 24.57 22.90
CA VAL A 69 -1.86 23.74 24.10
C VAL A 69 -0.74 22.72 23.87
N ALA A 70 0.35 22.83 24.62
CA ALA A 70 1.41 21.82 24.67
C ALA A 70 1.47 21.17 26.06
N ILE A 71 1.57 19.84 26.09
CA ILE A 71 1.74 19.07 27.34
C ILE A 71 2.71 17.92 27.12
N ALA A 72 3.82 17.93 27.85
CA ALA A 72 4.77 16.83 27.94
C ALA A 72 4.71 16.16 29.30
N ARG A 73 4.67 14.82 29.31
CA ARG A 73 4.63 13.98 30.52
C ARG A 73 5.42 12.69 30.32
N GLY A 74 6.42 12.48 31.18
CA GLY A 74 7.42 11.42 31.01
C GLY A 74 8.82 12.02 31.10
N VAL A 75 9.80 11.20 31.47
CA VAL A 75 11.21 11.62 31.47
C VAL A 75 11.56 12.12 30.07
N ASP A 76 12.03 13.36 29.97
CA ASP A 76 12.50 14.00 28.73
C ASP A 76 11.46 14.11 27.59
N SER A 77 10.18 13.93 27.89
CA SER A 77 9.08 14.12 26.91
C SER A 77 8.94 15.58 26.46
N SER A 78 8.46 15.84 25.23
CA SER A 78 8.46 17.20 24.65
C SER A 78 7.26 17.54 23.75
N ALA A 79 6.53 18.61 24.06
CA ALA A 79 5.33 19.04 23.33
C ALA A 79 5.40 20.49 22.79
N LEU A 80 4.97 20.71 21.54
CA LEU A 80 4.99 22.02 20.88
C LEU A 80 3.68 22.36 20.15
N ALA A 81 3.05 23.49 20.47
CA ALA A 81 1.72 23.86 19.97
C ALA A 81 1.56 25.34 19.58
N SER A 82 1.14 25.63 18.35
CA SER A 82 1.03 27.01 17.80
C SER A 82 -0.33 27.29 17.14
N GLY A 83 -0.72 28.55 16.96
CA GLY A 83 -1.89 28.95 16.15
C GLY A 83 -3.22 28.22 16.44
N GLY A 84 -3.51 27.87 17.70
CA GLY A 84 -4.70 27.09 18.12
C GLY A 84 -4.50 25.57 18.18
N SER A 85 -3.31 25.09 17.83
CA SER A 85 -2.95 23.67 17.69
C SER A 85 -2.57 23.02 19.01
N LYS A 86 -2.41 21.69 19.01
CA LYS A 86 -2.34 20.92 20.28
C LYS A 86 -1.37 19.74 20.27
N ALA A 87 -0.31 19.81 21.07
CA ALA A 87 0.72 18.79 21.16
C ALA A 87 0.77 18.06 22.51
N PHE A 88 0.97 16.74 22.46
CA PHE A 88 0.84 15.85 23.61
C PHE A 88 1.87 14.72 23.64
N ALA A 89 2.91 14.88 24.45
CA ALA A 89 4.11 14.05 24.40
C ALA A 89 4.25 13.17 25.64
N ARG A 90 4.24 11.84 25.49
CA ARG A 90 3.83 10.91 26.57
C ARG A 90 4.54 9.54 26.57
N GLY A 91 5.53 9.41 27.43
CA GLY A 91 6.46 8.28 27.48
C GLY A 91 7.85 8.80 27.81
N ALA A 92 8.80 7.92 28.13
CA ALA A 92 10.19 8.35 28.18
C ALA A 92 10.61 8.83 26.77
N GLY A 93 11.08 10.07 26.64
CA GLY A 93 11.48 10.70 25.38
C GLY A 93 10.37 10.96 24.35
N ALA A 94 9.11 10.65 24.65
CA ALA A 94 8.03 10.77 23.67
C ALA A 94 7.77 12.24 23.29
N THR A 95 7.55 12.53 22.00
CA THR A 95 7.68 13.88 21.40
C THR A 95 6.58 14.27 20.41
N ALA A 96 5.78 15.29 20.73
CA ALA A 96 4.56 15.66 20.00
C ALA A 96 4.55 17.10 19.49
N ILE A 97 4.12 17.34 18.25
CA ILE A 97 4.27 18.66 17.59
C ILE A 97 3.05 19.03 16.73
N ALA A 98 2.35 20.11 17.05
CA ALA A 98 1.12 20.49 16.39
C ALA A 98 1.12 21.96 16.00
N ASP A 99 1.08 22.24 14.69
CA ASP A 99 1.40 23.58 14.19
C ASP A 99 0.70 23.89 12.85
N PRO A 100 -0.16 24.93 12.73
CA PRO A 100 -0.87 25.28 11.51
C PRO A 100 -0.08 26.26 10.62
N GLY A 101 1.13 26.62 11.03
CA GLY A 101 2.02 27.49 10.28
C GLY A 101 1.82 28.98 10.53
N ARG A 102 2.69 29.77 9.87
CA ARG A 102 2.89 31.21 10.10
C ARG A 102 2.33 32.05 8.94
N CYS A 103 1.02 31.94 8.72
CA CYS A 103 0.23 32.91 7.97
C CYS A 103 -0.81 33.46 8.94
N ASP A 104 -0.70 34.74 9.28
CA ASP A 104 -1.07 35.26 10.62
C ASP A 104 -2.58 35.23 10.98
N CYS A 105 -3.44 34.74 10.07
CA CYS A 105 -4.89 34.60 10.20
C CYS A 105 -5.43 33.39 9.41
N ALA A 106 -6.51 32.76 9.89
CA ALA A 106 -7.48 31.90 9.17
C ALA A 106 -7.15 30.42 8.81
N GLY A 107 -5.98 29.85 9.14
CA GLY A 107 -5.73 28.40 9.00
C GLY A 107 -6.38 27.55 10.12
N SER A 108 -6.89 26.35 9.82
CA SER A 108 -7.40 25.44 10.87
C SER A 108 -6.26 24.80 11.66
N PRO A 109 -6.38 24.67 13.00
CA PRO A 109 -5.31 24.13 13.84
C PRO A 109 -5.04 22.65 13.58
N ASN A 110 -3.82 22.24 13.91
CA ASN A 110 -3.36 20.87 13.85
C ASN A 110 -3.18 20.29 15.26
N LYS A 111 -2.87 19.00 15.38
CA LYS A 111 -2.93 18.29 16.66
C LYS A 111 -2.08 17.03 16.70
N ALA A 112 -1.07 16.93 17.55
CA ALA A 112 -0.13 15.82 17.55
C ALA A 112 0.10 15.22 18.92
N ILE A 113 0.48 13.95 18.91
CA ILE A 113 0.30 13.01 20.02
C ILE A 113 1.31 11.87 19.98
N ALA A 114 2.27 11.92 20.88
CA ALA A 114 3.41 11.03 20.85
C ALA A 114 3.37 10.11 22.04
N SER A 115 3.20 8.81 21.83
CA SER A 115 2.88 7.94 22.95
C SER A 115 3.37 6.51 22.86
N GLY A 116 4.03 6.07 23.92
CA GLY A 116 4.96 4.95 23.98
C GLY A 116 6.38 5.47 24.28
N ASP A 117 7.28 4.62 24.77
CA ASP A 117 8.65 5.06 25.03
C ASP A 117 9.37 5.30 23.69
N GLY A 118 9.92 6.50 23.52
CA GLY A 118 10.51 6.97 22.25
C GLY A 118 9.49 7.35 21.17
N SER A 119 8.19 7.37 21.47
CA SER A 119 7.15 7.56 20.45
C SER A 119 6.90 9.01 20.07
N THR A 120 6.24 9.21 18.92
CA THR A 120 6.15 10.50 18.24
C THR A 120 4.73 10.79 17.79
N ALA A 121 4.41 12.06 17.56
CA ALA A 121 3.59 12.45 16.42
C ALA A 121 3.76 13.93 16.11
N THR A 122 3.56 14.25 14.85
CA THR A 122 3.60 15.60 14.31
C THR A 122 2.19 16.00 13.86
N ALA A 123 1.93 17.21 13.39
CA ALA A 123 0.64 17.62 12.83
C ALA A 123 0.70 19.00 12.19
N THR A 124 0.41 19.07 10.90
CA THR A 124 1.00 20.12 10.06
C THR A 124 0.17 20.44 8.82
N GLY A 125 0.03 21.71 8.43
CA GLY A 125 -0.89 22.18 7.37
C GLY A 125 -2.12 22.92 7.91
N SER A 126 -3.30 22.76 7.32
CA SER A 126 -4.59 23.19 7.90
C SER A 126 -5.47 21.98 8.24
N GLY A 127 -5.80 21.78 9.51
CA GLY A 127 -6.70 20.70 9.95
C GLY A 127 -6.07 19.29 10.00
N ASN A 128 -4.97 19.13 10.73
CA ASN A 128 -4.12 17.94 10.72
C ASN A 128 -3.78 17.36 12.10
N THR A 129 -3.11 16.23 12.05
CA THR A 129 -2.52 15.32 13.05
C THR A 129 -1.28 14.69 12.30
N ALA A 130 -0.51 13.66 12.76
CA ALA A 130 0.63 12.93 12.09
C ALA A 130 1.25 11.98 13.15
N VAL A 131 2.56 11.85 13.38
CA VAL A 131 3.65 10.94 12.85
C VAL A 131 3.83 9.84 13.93
N ALA A 132 4.78 8.91 13.92
CA ALA A 132 5.03 8.02 15.08
C ALA A 132 6.45 7.51 15.27
N SER A 133 6.66 6.75 16.37
CA SER A 133 7.82 5.90 16.60
C SER A 133 7.65 4.98 17.83
N GLY A 134 8.57 4.03 18.02
CA GLY A 134 8.55 3.01 19.07
C GLY A 134 7.89 1.71 18.60
N ASN A 135 8.10 0.60 19.31
CA ASN A 135 7.22 -0.55 19.08
C ASN A 135 5.77 -0.14 19.38
N TYR A 136 4.85 -0.59 18.56
CA TYR A 136 3.41 -0.28 18.61
C TYR A 136 3.12 1.21 18.35
N SER A 137 3.71 1.77 17.29
CA SER A 137 3.59 3.20 17.00
C SER A 137 2.58 3.54 15.92
N THR A 138 2.05 4.75 15.98
CA THR A 138 0.80 5.09 15.32
C THR A 138 0.78 6.54 14.89
N ALA A 139 0.58 6.76 13.60
CA ALA A 139 0.75 8.05 12.97
C ALA A 139 -0.50 8.45 12.20
N THR A 140 -0.81 9.75 12.23
CA THR A 140 -2.15 10.17 11.83
C THR A 140 -2.33 11.66 11.42
N ALA A 141 -1.89 12.22 10.25
CA ALA A 141 -2.26 13.55 9.60
C ALA A 141 -1.15 14.33 8.75
N THR A 142 -1.45 15.37 7.91
CA THR A 142 -0.61 16.50 7.30
C THR A 142 -1.04 17.10 5.92
N GLY A 143 -1.75 18.24 5.78
CA GLY A 143 -2.31 18.77 4.50
C GLY A 143 -3.42 19.84 4.62
N ILE A 144 -4.46 19.85 3.77
CA ILE A 144 -5.80 20.39 4.15
C ILE A 144 -6.61 19.18 4.65
N ALA A 145 -6.22 18.69 5.83
CA ALA A 145 -6.00 17.26 6.01
C ALA A 145 -5.01 16.68 4.95
N ASN A 146 -4.01 15.90 5.36
CA ASN A 146 -3.65 14.58 4.80
C ASN A 146 -3.36 13.67 5.98
N THR A 147 -2.83 12.43 5.86
CA THR A 147 -2.48 11.66 7.08
C THR A 147 -1.18 10.76 7.14
N ALA A 148 -0.20 11.01 8.04
CA ALA A 148 0.70 10.00 8.71
C ALA A 148 2.03 9.41 8.15
N THR A 149 2.91 9.06 9.10
CA THR A 149 4.09 8.14 8.98
C THR A 149 4.45 7.48 10.33
N ALA A 150 4.47 6.14 10.46
CA ALA A 150 4.70 5.38 11.71
C ALA A 150 5.78 4.29 11.58
N SER A 151 6.42 3.90 12.68
CA SER A 151 7.61 3.03 12.63
C SER A 151 7.96 2.28 13.92
N GLY A 152 8.18 0.97 13.81
CA GLY A 152 8.49 0.03 14.90
C GLY A 152 7.62 -1.23 14.79
N TYR A 153 7.92 -2.29 15.55
CA TYR A 153 7.11 -3.53 15.49
C TYR A 153 5.62 -3.22 15.67
N ASP A 154 4.75 -3.76 14.82
CA ASP A 154 3.32 -3.46 14.71
C ASP A 154 3.02 -1.93 14.63
N SER A 155 3.52 -1.22 13.62
CA SER A 155 3.28 0.23 13.47
C SER A 155 2.33 0.61 12.35
N THR A 156 1.58 1.70 12.54
CA THR A 156 0.42 2.01 11.69
C THR A 156 0.40 3.47 11.24
N ALA A 157 0.38 3.70 9.92
CA ALA A 157 0.27 5.02 9.34
C ALA A 157 -0.91 5.11 8.40
N THR A 158 -1.75 6.12 8.61
CA THR A 158 -3.04 6.26 7.92
C THR A 158 -3.15 7.65 7.31
N ALA A 159 -3.63 7.80 6.08
CA ALA A 159 -3.70 9.02 5.27
C ALA A 159 -5.12 9.41 4.84
N THR A 160 -5.65 10.54 5.33
CA THR A 160 -7.04 11.02 5.15
C THR A 160 -7.22 12.53 4.92
N GLY A 161 -8.16 12.86 4.01
CA GLY A 161 -8.47 14.22 3.52
C GLY A 161 -7.25 14.93 2.91
N LEU A 162 -7.34 16.13 2.35
CA LEU A 162 -7.53 16.31 0.90
C LEU A 162 -6.21 16.17 0.09
N SER A 163 -5.73 15.01 -0.40
CA SER A 163 -6.06 13.60 -0.09
C SER A 163 -4.97 12.54 -0.43
N ASN A 164 -3.74 12.68 0.09
CA ASN A 164 -3.08 11.66 0.96
C ASN A 164 -1.73 10.97 0.69
N THR A 165 -1.01 10.70 1.80
CA THR A 165 0.30 10.03 1.87
C THR A 165 0.48 9.26 3.19
N ALA A 166 0.54 7.92 3.18
CA ALA A 166 0.65 7.03 4.35
C ALA A 166 1.91 6.16 4.29
N THR A 167 2.61 5.98 5.41
CA THR A 167 3.87 5.22 5.43
C THR A 167 4.13 4.49 6.74
N ALA A 168 4.14 3.16 6.74
CA ALA A 168 4.33 2.33 7.94
C ALA A 168 5.47 1.31 7.75
N SER A 169 6.18 0.98 8.84
CA SER A 169 7.35 0.09 8.81
C SER A 169 7.61 -0.56 10.16
N GLY A 170 8.12 -1.78 10.12
CA GLY A 170 8.28 -2.73 11.20
C GLY A 170 7.44 -3.96 10.89
N ALA A 171 7.88 -5.17 11.27
CA ALA A 171 7.05 -6.36 11.04
C ALA A 171 5.64 -6.16 11.65
N GLY A 172 4.58 -6.51 10.92
CA GLY A 172 3.19 -6.22 11.31
C GLY A 172 2.70 -4.80 10.98
N SER A 173 3.30 -4.08 10.03
CA SER A 173 3.01 -2.65 9.83
C SER A 173 2.07 -2.32 8.67
N THR A 174 1.10 -1.46 8.96
CA THR A 174 -0.02 -1.15 8.06
C THR A 174 0.03 0.30 7.59
N ALA A 175 0.13 0.51 6.28
CA ALA A 175 0.08 1.81 5.61
C ALA A 175 -1.20 1.96 4.78
N THR A 176 -1.96 3.04 5.01
CA THR A 176 -3.28 3.20 4.38
C THR A 176 -3.53 4.63 3.93
N ALA A 177 -3.71 4.93 2.64
CA ALA A 177 -4.10 6.27 2.18
C ALA A 177 -5.43 6.29 1.42
N THR A 178 -6.22 7.35 1.60
CA THR A 178 -7.57 7.45 1.01
C THR A 178 -7.90 8.83 0.43
N GLY A 179 -8.22 8.84 -0.87
CA GLY A 179 -8.68 9.95 -1.70
C GLY A 179 -7.79 10.20 -2.93
N ALA A 180 -7.82 11.40 -3.51
CA ALA A 180 -7.17 11.64 -4.79
C ALA A 180 -5.64 11.71 -4.68
N SER A 181 -4.94 11.00 -5.57
CA SER A 181 -3.47 10.95 -5.66
C SER A 181 -2.79 10.43 -4.39
N ASN A 182 -3.31 9.32 -3.85
CA ASN A 182 -2.72 8.67 -2.68
C ASN A 182 -1.27 8.28 -2.90
N THR A 183 -0.48 8.29 -1.84
CA THR A 183 0.82 7.62 -1.77
C THR A 183 0.81 6.67 -0.58
N VAL A 184 1.14 5.39 -0.77
CA VAL A 184 1.09 4.37 0.28
C VAL A 184 2.34 3.52 0.26
N THR A 185 2.94 3.31 1.43
CA THR A 185 4.17 2.54 1.56
C THR A 185 4.19 1.72 2.84
N ALA A 186 4.15 0.39 2.71
CA ALA A 186 4.27 -0.57 3.80
C ALA A 186 5.58 -1.37 3.70
N HIS A 187 6.18 -1.71 4.84
CA HIS A 187 7.51 -2.32 4.89
C HIS A 187 7.64 -3.33 6.01
N ASP A 188 8.40 -4.40 5.70
CA ASP A 188 8.78 -5.55 6.52
C ASP A 188 7.77 -6.70 6.43
N SER A 189 8.06 -7.85 7.05
CA SER A 189 7.18 -9.02 7.00
C SER A 189 5.80 -8.71 7.58
N GLN A 190 4.73 -9.24 6.98
CA GLN A 190 3.34 -9.04 7.44
C GLN A 190 2.96 -7.56 7.41
N SER A 191 3.10 -6.94 6.24
CA SER A 191 2.86 -5.50 6.07
C SER A 191 1.86 -5.21 4.97
N ASP A 192 0.92 -4.32 5.28
CA ASP A 192 -0.27 -4.10 4.45
C ASP A 192 -0.24 -2.70 3.84
N ALA A 193 -0.42 -2.61 2.51
CA ALA A 193 -0.47 -1.35 1.78
C ALA A 193 -1.84 -1.16 1.11
N THR A 194 -2.66 -0.24 1.63
CA THR A 194 -4.01 0.03 1.11
C THR A 194 -4.13 1.44 0.54
N ALA A 195 -4.43 1.60 -0.76
CA ALA A 195 -4.68 2.91 -1.38
C ALA A 195 -6.02 2.98 -2.13
N ILE A 196 -6.81 4.02 -1.86
CA ILE A 196 -8.20 4.12 -2.35
C ILE A 196 -8.46 5.49 -2.97
N GLY A 197 -8.57 5.56 -4.29
CA GLY A 197 -8.78 6.78 -5.07
C GLY A 197 -8.11 6.74 -6.46
N GLY A 198 -8.27 7.80 -7.25
CA GLY A 198 -7.59 7.89 -8.56
C GLY A 198 -6.17 8.43 -8.44
N GLY A 199 -5.24 7.86 -9.21
CA GLY A 199 -3.84 8.29 -9.29
C GLY A 199 -2.98 7.84 -8.12
N ASN A 200 -3.31 6.71 -7.48
CA ASN A 200 -2.57 6.20 -6.33
C ASN A 200 -1.18 5.71 -6.74
N THR A 201 -0.20 5.89 -5.86
CA THR A 201 1.11 5.23 -5.94
C THR A 201 1.29 4.35 -4.71
N VAL A 202 1.48 3.06 -4.90
CA VAL A 202 1.50 2.05 -3.83
C VAL A 202 2.76 1.21 -3.93
N SER A 203 3.46 1.05 -2.82
CA SER A 203 4.61 0.16 -2.71
C SER A 203 4.54 -0.68 -1.43
N ALA A 204 4.75 -1.99 -1.54
CA ALA A 204 4.89 -2.87 -0.38
C ALA A 204 6.12 -3.77 -0.51
N TYR A 205 6.70 -4.12 0.64
CA TYR A 205 7.95 -4.87 0.73
C TYR A 205 7.92 -5.84 1.90
N GLY A 206 8.20 -7.12 1.64
CA GLY A 206 8.37 -8.14 2.66
C GLY A 206 7.58 -9.41 2.38
N TYR A 207 7.96 -10.45 3.11
CA TYR A 207 7.23 -11.70 3.25
C TYR A 207 5.79 -11.47 3.76
N GLN A 208 4.79 -12.18 3.22
CA GLN A 208 3.36 -11.95 3.52
C GLN A 208 2.98 -10.46 3.40
N THR A 209 3.20 -9.86 2.23
CA THR A 209 2.70 -8.51 1.94
C THR A 209 1.32 -8.58 1.29
N GLU A 210 0.38 -7.82 1.85
CA GLU A 210 -0.98 -7.66 1.31
C GLU A 210 -1.14 -6.25 0.73
N VAL A 211 -1.60 -6.16 -0.52
CA VAL A 211 -1.75 -4.88 -1.21
C VAL A 211 -3.10 -4.75 -1.87
N THR A 212 -3.85 -3.72 -1.47
CA THR A 212 -5.17 -3.40 -2.02
C THR A 212 -5.14 -2.00 -2.63
N VAL A 213 -5.45 -1.90 -3.93
CA VAL A 213 -5.43 -0.61 -4.65
C VAL A 213 -6.71 -0.45 -5.46
N GLN A 214 -7.47 0.61 -5.16
CA GLN A 214 -8.73 0.89 -5.84
C GLN A 214 -8.71 2.26 -6.53
N GLY A 215 -9.07 2.30 -7.81
CA GLY A 215 -9.32 3.50 -8.61
C GLY A 215 -8.60 3.47 -9.96
N ASN A 216 -8.62 4.59 -10.67
CA ASN A 216 -8.05 4.66 -12.01
C ASN A 216 -6.65 5.31 -12.01
N ALA A 217 -5.82 4.92 -12.97
CA ALA A 217 -4.46 5.42 -13.19
C ALA A 217 -3.51 5.24 -11.99
N ASN A 218 -3.66 4.14 -11.24
CA ASN A 218 -2.76 3.81 -10.14
C ASN A 218 -1.45 3.18 -10.63
N THR A 219 -0.40 3.27 -9.81
CA THR A 219 0.84 2.52 -9.98
C THR A 219 1.10 1.71 -8.71
N VAL A 220 1.26 0.40 -8.85
CA VAL A 220 1.36 -0.58 -7.77
C VAL A 220 2.63 -1.40 -7.94
N ALA A 221 3.47 -1.46 -6.91
CA ALA A 221 4.70 -2.25 -6.90
C ALA A 221 4.81 -3.08 -5.61
N ILE A 222 4.99 -4.39 -5.73
CA ILE A 222 5.03 -5.30 -4.58
C ILE A 222 6.29 -6.15 -4.66
N HIS A 223 7.00 -6.26 -3.55
CA HIS A 223 8.26 -6.98 -3.45
C HIS A 223 8.19 -7.98 -2.29
N GLY A 224 7.59 -9.13 -2.57
CA GLY A 224 7.52 -10.29 -1.69
C GLY A 224 8.88 -10.97 -1.49
N ASP A 225 8.89 -11.99 -0.62
CA ASP A 225 10.06 -12.86 -0.44
C ASP A 225 10.25 -13.76 -1.69
N PRO A 226 11.46 -13.93 -2.24
CA PRO A 226 11.69 -14.82 -3.39
C PRO A 226 11.48 -16.32 -3.10
N VAL A 227 11.44 -16.72 -1.81
CA VAL A 227 11.18 -18.09 -1.38
C VAL A 227 9.69 -18.29 -1.14
N ALA A 228 9.08 -19.22 -1.87
CA ALA A 228 7.70 -19.63 -1.60
C ALA A 228 7.62 -20.42 -0.28
N TYR A 229 6.72 -20.01 0.61
CA TYR A 229 6.34 -20.75 1.80
C TYR A 229 4.83 -21.03 1.72
N GLN A 230 4.41 -22.28 1.88
CA GLN A 230 2.98 -22.65 1.87
C GLN A 230 2.23 -21.81 2.91
N ASP A 231 1.04 -21.31 2.56
CA ASP A 231 0.19 -20.41 3.37
C ASP A 231 0.70 -18.95 3.54
N ASN A 232 1.64 -18.48 2.71
CA ASN A 232 2.30 -17.17 2.93
C ASN A 232 2.50 -16.33 1.64
N ALA A 233 1.52 -16.38 0.74
CA ALA A 233 1.52 -15.65 -0.52
C ALA A 233 1.68 -14.13 -0.36
N THR A 234 2.24 -13.51 -1.41
CA THR A 234 2.20 -12.06 -1.64
C THR A 234 0.95 -11.74 -2.45
N THR A 235 0.01 -10.96 -1.91
CA THR A 235 -1.29 -10.73 -2.53
C THR A 235 -1.42 -9.32 -3.11
N ALA A 236 -2.02 -9.24 -4.30
CA ALA A 236 -2.22 -8.01 -5.04
C ALA A 236 -3.66 -7.91 -5.56
N GLU A 237 -4.48 -7.06 -4.97
CA GLU A 237 -5.82 -6.74 -5.48
C GLU A 237 -5.82 -5.32 -6.03
N VAL A 238 -6.00 -5.17 -7.35
CA VAL A 238 -6.00 -3.86 -8.03
C VAL A 238 -7.25 -3.69 -8.88
N THR A 239 -8.04 -2.66 -8.63
CA THR A 239 -9.32 -2.43 -9.33
C THR A 239 -9.39 -1.03 -9.94
N GLY A 240 -10.00 -0.93 -11.12
CA GLY A 240 -10.17 0.30 -11.91
C GLY A 240 -9.31 0.33 -13.17
N ASP A 241 -9.37 1.43 -13.91
CA ASP A 241 -8.82 1.49 -15.27
C ASP A 241 -7.41 2.10 -15.31
N ASN A 242 -6.60 1.70 -16.30
CA ASN A 242 -5.27 2.25 -16.59
C ASN A 242 -4.26 2.09 -15.42
N ASN A 243 -4.47 1.09 -14.56
CA ASN A 243 -3.55 0.76 -13.48
C ASN A 243 -2.30 0.04 -13.99
N LYS A 244 -1.14 0.38 -13.45
CA LYS A 244 0.12 -0.32 -13.70
C LYS A 244 0.49 -1.13 -12.46
N VAL A 245 0.47 -2.45 -12.57
CA VAL A 245 0.73 -3.40 -11.49
C VAL A 245 2.05 -4.13 -11.75
N THR A 246 2.91 -4.23 -10.74
CA THR A 246 4.14 -5.02 -10.79
C THR A 246 4.35 -5.76 -9.49
N VAL A 247 4.44 -7.09 -9.56
CA VAL A 247 4.60 -7.98 -8.40
C VAL A 247 5.88 -8.80 -8.57
N PHE A 248 6.62 -8.94 -7.49
CA PHE A 248 7.75 -9.87 -7.35
C PHE A 248 7.50 -10.71 -6.10
N GLY A 249 7.82 -12.00 -6.13
CA GLY A 249 7.71 -12.88 -4.97
C GLY A 249 7.84 -14.36 -5.36
N GLY A 250 7.97 -15.24 -4.38
CA GLY A 250 8.03 -16.67 -4.60
C GLY A 250 6.65 -17.24 -4.95
N ASP A 251 5.71 -17.00 -4.04
CA ASP A 251 4.28 -17.32 -4.12
C ASP A 251 3.51 -16.00 -4.24
N THR A 252 2.77 -15.80 -5.34
CA THR A 252 2.07 -14.53 -5.61
C THR A 252 0.68 -14.73 -6.21
N GLU A 253 -0.33 -14.14 -5.59
CA GLU A 253 -1.72 -14.10 -6.10
C GLU A 253 -2.05 -12.68 -6.55
N THR A 254 -2.31 -12.49 -7.85
CA THR A 254 -2.58 -11.17 -8.43
C THR A 254 -3.96 -11.11 -9.09
N ARG A 255 -4.84 -10.25 -8.59
CA ARG A 255 -6.14 -9.94 -9.18
C ARG A 255 -6.13 -8.51 -9.72
N VAL A 256 -6.47 -8.32 -11.00
CA VAL A 256 -6.58 -6.99 -11.61
C VAL A 256 -7.89 -6.82 -12.38
N GLU A 257 -8.73 -5.85 -11.98
CA GLU A 257 -10.01 -5.57 -12.65
C GLU A 257 -10.04 -4.17 -13.26
N GLY A 258 -10.65 -4.02 -14.44
CA GLY A 258 -10.85 -2.77 -15.17
C GLY A 258 -10.14 -2.75 -16.52
N ASP A 259 -10.23 -1.63 -17.23
CA ASP A 259 -9.77 -1.54 -18.61
C ASP A 259 -8.38 -0.91 -18.74
N GLY A 260 -7.58 -1.35 -19.72
CA GLY A 260 -6.28 -0.74 -20.05
C GLY A 260 -5.21 -0.90 -18.98
N ASN A 261 -5.35 -1.86 -18.05
CA ASN A 261 -4.37 -2.13 -17.02
C ASN A 261 -3.12 -2.81 -17.61
N LYS A 262 -1.96 -2.52 -17.02
CA LYS A 262 -0.69 -3.16 -17.35
C LYS A 262 -0.19 -3.95 -16.16
N VAL A 263 -0.20 -5.28 -16.26
CA VAL A 263 0.17 -6.21 -15.19
C VAL A 263 1.52 -6.86 -15.49
N THR A 264 2.38 -6.99 -14.50
CA THR A 264 3.65 -7.71 -14.60
C THR A 264 3.93 -8.48 -13.32
N VAL A 265 3.94 -9.81 -13.36
CA VAL A 265 4.22 -10.65 -12.19
C VAL A 265 5.49 -11.46 -12.44
N ASN A 266 6.39 -11.45 -11.47
CA ASN A 266 7.68 -12.13 -11.53
C ASN A 266 7.77 -13.09 -10.33
N GLY A 267 7.35 -14.32 -10.55
CA GLY A 267 7.38 -15.42 -9.58
C GLY A 267 8.81 -15.90 -9.28
N SER A 268 8.93 -16.93 -8.44
CA SER A 268 10.24 -17.54 -8.17
C SER A 268 10.86 -18.16 -9.42
N SER A 269 12.19 -18.23 -9.43
CA SER A 269 12.96 -19.07 -10.36
C SER A 269 13.51 -20.34 -9.69
N ASP A 270 13.09 -20.65 -8.45
CA ASP A 270 13.49 -21.88 -7.75
C ASP A 270 12.55 -23.04 -8.15
N PRO A 271 13.07 -24.13 -8.75
CA PRO A 271 12.27 -25.28 -9.17
C PRO A 271 11.66 -26.10 -8.02
N ASN A 272 11.93 -25.73 -6.75
CA ASN A 272 11.30 -26.30 -5.58
C ASN A 272 10.05 -25.51 -5.11
N THR A 273 9.70 -24.41 -5.79
CA THR A 273 8.44 -23.71 -5.54
C THR A 273 7.26 -24.51 -6.11
N ILE A 274 6.24 -24.72 -5.27
CA ILE A 274 4.99 -25.47 -5.56
C ILE A 274 3.84 -24.50 -5.87
N PHE A 275 4.15 -23.19 -5.87
CA PHE A 275 3.26 -22.08 -6.16
C PHE A 275 4.11 -21.01 -6.84
N GLY A 276 3.65 -20.48 -7.97
CA GLY A 276 4.32 -19.41 -8.70
C GLY A 276 3.46 -18.17 -8.88
N GLY A 277 3.53 -17.56 -10.06
CA GLY A 277 2.79 -16.36 -10.40
C GLY A 277 1.43 -16.71 -11.02
N PHE A 278 0.36 -16.62 -10.24
CA PHE A 278 -1.01 -16.69 -10.78
C PHE A 278 -1.61 -15.28 -10.92
N SER A 279 -2.23 -15.00 -12.06
CA SER A 279 -2.95 -13.75 -12.33
C SER A 279 -4.35 -14.00 -12.88
N ASP A 280 -5.38 -13.42 -12.24
CA ASP A 280 -6.74 -13.31 -12.76
C ASP A 280 -7.03 -11.85 -13.11
N ILE A 281 -7.36 -11.59 -14.37
CA ILE A 281 -7.53 -10.24 -14.91
C ILE A 281 -8.88 -10.12 -15.62
N VAL A 282 -9.65 -9.08 -15.30
CA VAL A 282 -10.99 -8.87 -15.87
C VAL A 282 -11.12 -7.46 -16.43
N GLY A 283 -11.53 -7.35 -17.68
CA GLY A 283 -11.73 -6.08 -18.40
C GLY A 283 -11.05 -6.06 -19.77
N ASP A 284 -11.19 -4.95 -20.47
CA ASP A 284 -10.78 -4.81 -21.86
C ASP A 284 -9.41 -4.12 -22.02
N ASN A 285 -8.71 -4.37 -23.12
CA ASN A 285 -7.45 -3.68 -23.49
C ASN A 285 -6.29 -3.83 -22.49
N ASN A 286 -6.31 -4.82 -21.60
CA ASN A 286 -5.25 -5.07 -20.62
C ASN A 286 -4.01 -5.68 -21.26
N VAL A 287 -2.84 -5.41 -20.67
CA VAL A 287 -1.55 -5.96 -21.08
C VAL A 287 -0.91 -6.69 -19.90
N ALA A 288 -0.78 -8.01 -19.98
CA ALA A 288 -0.26 -8.85 -18.90
C ALA A 288 1.03 -9.57 -19.29
N THR A 289 1.99 -9.62 -18.38
CA THR A 289 3.21 -10.44 -18.49
C THR A 289 3.46 -11.16 -17.18
N VAL A 290 3.49 -12.49 -17.16
CA VAL A 290 3.72 -13.29 -15.95
C VAL A 290 4.86 -14.27 -16.19
N GLN A 291 5.89 -14.23 -15.34
CA GLN A 291 7.15 -14.96 -15.50
C GLN A 291 7.46 -15.75 -14.22
N GLY A 292 8.24 -16.83 -14.30
CA GLY A 292 8.60 -17.66 -13.15
C GLY A 292 8.37 -19.16 -13.40
N TYR A 293 8.70 -19.98 -12.41
CA TYR A 293 8.69 -21.45 -12.54
C TYR A 293 7.29 -22.00 -12.89
N GLU A 294 6.26 -21.54 -12.17
CA GLU A 294 4.85 -21.80 -12.49
C GLU A 294 4.17 -20.48 -12.86
N SER A 295 4.04 -20.18 -14.15
CA SER A 295 3.45 -18.92 -14.63
C SER A 295 2.09 -19.17 -15.30
N GLY A 296 1.05 -18.47 -14.83
CA GLY A 296 -0.32 -18.66 -15.31
C GLY A 296 -1.13 -17.38 -15.33
N VAL A 297 -1.82 -17.12 -16.44
CA VAL A 297 -2.73 -15.97 -16.60
C VAL A 297 -4.09 -16.42 -17.09
N LEU A 298 -5.13 -16.04 -16.35
CA LEU A 298 -6.53 -16.03 -16.80
C LEU A 298 -6.94 -14.58 -17.09
N ILE A 299 -7.47 -14.31 -18.28
CA ILE A 299 -8.08 -13.02 -18.63
C ILE A 299 -9.51 -13.19 -19.16
N ASN A 300 -10.41 -12.29 -18.78
CA ASN A 300 -11.76 -12.18 -19.32
C ASN A 300 -12.09 -10.73 -19.74
N GLY A 301 -12.27 -10.50 -21.04
CA GLY A 301 -12.57 -9.23 -21.68
C GLY A 301 -12.01 -9.16 -23.12
N ASP A 302 -12.27 -8.07 -23.83
CA ASP A 302 -11.90 -7.90 -25.24
C ASP A 302 -10.59 -7.08 -25.41
N GLY A 303 -9.81 -7.34 -26.47
CA GLY A 303 -8.64 -6.52 -26.84
C GLY A 303 -7.37 -6.69 -25.98
N ASN A 304 -7.31 -7.73 -25.13
CA ASN A 304 -6.22 -7.98 -24.20
C ASN A 304 -4.97 -8.60 -24.87
N GLN A 305 -3.79 -8.32 -24.33
CA GLN A 305 -2.49 -8.84 -24.77
C GLN A 305 -1.77 -9.51 -23.60
N VAL A 306 -1.54 -10.82 -23.70
CA VAL A 306 -1.12 -11.67 -22.57
C VAL A 306 0.13 -12.45 -22.90
N ARG A 307 1.09 -12.48 -21.98
CA ARG A 307 2.37 -13.17 -22.12
C ARG A 307 2.66 -13.99 -20.85
N ALA A 308 2.78 -15.31 -20.96
CA ALA A 308 3.24 -16.18 -19.86
C ALA A 308 4.62 -16.77 -20.18
N GLY A 309 5.46 -16.92 -19.15
CA GLY A 309 6.89 -17.25 -19.23
C GLY A 309 7.77 -16.00 -19.38
N PHE A 310 8.88 -16.11 -20.11
CA PHE A 310 9.86 -15.05 -20.39
C PHE A 310 10.81 -14.66 -19.21
N GLY A 311 10.98 -15.54 -18.22
CA GLY A 311 11.78 -15.38 -17.00
C GLY A 311 12.93 -16.39 -16.84
N GLY A 312 13.47 -16.48 -15.61
CA GLY A 312 14.79 -17.06 -15.30
C GLY A 312 15.12 -18.43 -15.92
N SER A 313 14.42 -19.47 -15.48
CA SER A 313 14.34 -20.78 -16.14
C SER A 313 12.93 -21.32 -15.89
N ASP A 314 11.98 -20.70 -16.57
CA ASP A 314 10.54 -21.00 -16.53
C ASP A 314 10.28 -22.51 -16.73
N ALA A 315 9.11 -23.02 -16.30
CA ALA A 315 8.80 -24.46 -16.38
C ALA A 315 7.32 -24.84 -16.61
N ALA A 316 6.39 -23.88 -16.65
CA ALA A 316 5.06 -24.01 -17.23
C ALA A 316 4.50 -22.61 -17.55
N ASN A 317 3.92 -22.41 -18.75
CA ASN A 317 3.42 -21.10 -19.18
C ASN A 317 2.00 -21.16 -19.73
N PHE A 318 1.03 -21.03 -18.83
CA PHE A 318 -0.38 -21.10 -19.17
C PHE A 318 -0.97 -19.72 -19.47
N VAL A 319 -1.65 -19.58 -20.60
CA VAL A 319 -2.46 -18.41 -20.97
C VAL A 319 -3.87 -18.88 -21.33
N GLN A 320 -4.87 -18.41 -20.59
CA GLN A 320 -6.27 -18.51 -20.98
C GLN A 320 -6.89 -17.11 -21.10
N VAL A 321 -7.49 -16.81 -22.25
CA VAL A 321 -8.19 -15.54 -22.47
C VAL A 321 -9.60 -15.79 -23.03
N ILE A 322 -10.59 -15.08 -22.51
CA ILE A 322 -12.00 -15.15 -22.96
C ILE A 322 -12.42 -13.75 -23.43
N GLY A 323 -12.94 -13.64 -24.65
CA GLY A 323 -13.32 -12.39 -25.31
C GLY A 323 -12.77 -12.27 -26.74
N ASN A 324 -13.16 -11.21 -27.44
CA ASN A 324 -12.75 -10.90 -28.81
C ASN A 324 -11.46 -10.10 -28.89
N ASP A 325 -10.86 -10.03 -30.08
CA ASP A 325 -9.69 -9.18 -30.40
C ASP A 325 -8.46 -9.42 -29.49
N ASN A 326 -8.38 -10.61 -28.88
CA ASN A 326 -7.40 -10.96 -27.84
C ASN A 326 -6.13 -11.60 -28.42
N THR A 327 -4.98 -11.38 -27.79
CA THR A 327 -3.70 -12.03 -28.13
C THR A 327 -3.12 -12.71 -26.89
N GLY A 328 -3.01 -14.04 -26.91
CA GLY A 328 -2.37 -14.84 -25.87
C GLY A 328 -1.05 -15.47 -26.36
N GLU A 329 0.02 -15.31 -25.58
CA GLU A 329 1.36 -15.77 -25.91
C GLU A 329 1.97 -16.55 -24.73
N ALA A 330 2.16 -17.86 -24.88
CA ALA A 330 2.88 -18.72 -23.95
C ALA A 330 4.28 -18.99 -24.51
N GLY A 331 5.36 -18.72 -23.77
CA GLY A 331 6.69 -19.07 -24.30
C GLY A 331 7.90 -18.86 -23.40
N HIS A 332 9.02 -19.42 -23.86
CA HIS A 332 10.22 -19.81 -23.06
C HIS A 332 9.88 -20.95 -22.11
N GLY A 333 10.18 -22.20 -22.50
CA GLY A 333 9.55 -23.46 -22.03
C GLY A 333 9.40 -23.68 -20.51
N GLN A 334 8.74 -24.75 -20.06
CA GLN A 334 8.44 -26.00 -20.74
C GLN A 334 6.93 -26.33 -20.61
N PHE A 335 6.27 -26.57 -21.74
CA PHE A 335 4.95 -27.20 -21.88
C PHE A 335 3.71 -26.28 -22.00
N ASN A 336 3.93 -24.95 -22.12
CA ASN A 336 3.02 -23.97 -22.75
C ASN A 336 1.53 -24.07 -22.34
N GLU A 337 0.63 -24.14 -23.34
CA GLU A 337 -0.81 -23.82 -23.35
C GLU A 337 -1.13 -22.33 -23.52
N ALA A 338 -1.51 -21.95 -24.73
CA ALA A 338 -2.18 -20.69 -25.03
C ALA A 338 -3.59 -20.96 -25.60
N GLY A 339 -4.63 -20.66 -24.83
CA GLY A 339 -6.03 -20.82 -25.21
C GLY A 339 -6.77 -19.48 -25.27
N VAL A 340 -7.39 -19.14 -26.41
CA VAL A 340 -8.19 -17.91 -26.55
C VAL A 340 -9.59 -18.19 -27.10
N TYR A 341 -10.61 -17.74 -26.37
CA TYR A 341 -12.03 -18.00 -26.63
C TYR A 341 -12.76 -16.72 -27.04
N GLY A 342 -12.76 -16.44 -28.34
CA GLY A 342 -13.53 -15.36 -28.98
C GLY A 342 -13.05 -15.05 -30.40
N ASN A 343 -13.70 -14.07 -31.03
CA ASN A 343 -13.47 -13.74 -32.44
C ASN A 343 -12.24 -12.83 -32.62
N ASN A 344 -11.64 -12.81 -33.81
CA ASN A 344 -10.46 -12.00 -34.16
C ASN A 344 -9.23 -12.23 -33.26
N SER A 345 -9.14 -13.40 -32.64
CA SER A 345 -8.22 -13.68 -31.55
C SER A 345 -7.01 -14.51 -31.99
N THR A 346 -5.88 -14.33 -31.32
CA THR A 346 -4.61 -15.03 -31.63
C THR A 346 -4.08 -15.76 -30.41
N ALA A 347 -3.75 -17.04 -30.56
CA ALA A 347 -3.04 -17.85 -29.56
C ALA A 347 -1.69 -18.32 -30.12
N VAL A 348 -0.61 -18.13 -29.37
CA VAL A 348 0.76 -18.51 -29.76
C VAL A 348 1.44 -19.25 -28.62
N ALA A 349 2.04 -20.41 -28.92
CA ALA A 349 2.81 -21.23 -27.99
C ALA A 349 4.20 -21.55 -28.55
N TYR A 350 5.29 -21.24 -27.83
CA TYR A 350 6.67 -21.54 -28.24
C TYR A 350 7.65 -21.90 -27.11
N GLY A 351 8.26 -23.08 -27.24
CA GLY A 351 9.14 -23.69 -26.26
C GLY A 351 9.10 -25.21 -26.44
N ASP A 352 9.19 -25.96 -25.35
CA ASP A 352 9.01 -27.42 -25.35
C ASP A 352 7.53 -27.78 -25.08
N GLU A 353 6.94 -28.81 -25.71
CA GLU A 353 5.48 -29.18 -25.76
C GLU A 353 4.48 -28.02 -25.93
N ASN A 354 4.25 -27.61 -27.18
CA ASN A 354 3.42 -26.45 -27.51
C ASN A 354 1.98 -26.83 -27.84
N PHE A 355 1.02 -26.38 -27.04
CA PHE A 355 -0.41 -26.37 -27.36
C PHE A 355 -0.91 -24.94 -27.55
N ALA A 356 -1.53 -24.65 -28.71
CA ALA A 356 -2.20 -23.38 -28.97
C ALA A 356 -3.62 -23.63 -29.49
N ALA A 357 -4.62 -22.99 -28.89
CA ALA A 357 -6.02 -23.16 -29.26
C ALA A 357 -6.75 -21.82 -29.39
N VAL A 358 -7.55 -21.67 -30.45
CA VAL A 358 -8.54 -20.60 -30.58
C VAL A 358 -9.93 -21.16 -30.85
N THR A 359 -10.94 -20.55 -30.25
CA THR A 359 -12.36 -20.83 -30.54
C THR A 359 -13.08 -19.51 -30.84
N GLY A 360 -13.53 -19.34 -32.09
CA GLY A 360 -14.17 -18.11 -32.58
C GLY A 360 -13.88 -17.83 -34.05
N ASP A 361 -14.62 -16.88 -34.63
CA ASP A 361 -14.51 -16.44 -36.02
C ASP A 361 -13.21 -15.65 -36.26
N ASN A 362 -12.56 -15.84 -37.41
CA ASN A 362 -11.40 -15.05 -37.84
C ASN A 362 -10.20 -15.07 -36.85
N SER A 363 -9.96 -16.21 -36.21
CA SER A 363 -8.94 -16.38 -35.16
C SER A 363 -7.76 -17.27 -35.61
N SER A 364 -6.60 -17.16 -34.97
CA SER A 364 -5.37 -17.87 -35.36
C SER A 364 -4.67 -18.57 -34.19
N ALA A 365 -4.44 -19.87 -34.29
CA ALA A 365 -3.62 -20.64 -33.35
C ALA A 365 -2.28 -21.05 -33.99
N VAL A 366 -1.16 -20.81 -33.29
CA VAL A 366 0.19 -21.17 -33.76
C VAL A 366 1.00 -21.85 -32.65
N ALA A 367 1.52 -23.04 -32.92
CA ALA A 367 2.32 -23.82 -31.96
C ALA A 367 3.69 -24.26 -32.55
N GLY A 368 4.77 -24.02 -31.80
CA GLY A 368 6.14 -24.41 -32.13
C GLY A 368 7.12 -23.22 -32.21
N PRO A 369 8.38 -23.43 -32.63
CA PRO A 369 8.93 -24.67 -33.18
C PRO A 369 9.23 -25.73 -32.11
N GLY A 370 9.10 -27.01 -32.44
CA GLY A 370 9.43 -28.09 -31.51
C GLY A 370 9.19 -29.51 -32.03
N VAL A 371 8.87 -30.42 -31.11
CA VAL A 371 8.37 -31.78 -31.37
C VAL A 371 7.01 -31.93 -30.69
N ASN A 372 6.07 -32.67 -31.27
CA ASN A 372 4.73 -32.91 -30.71
C ASN A 372 3.88 -31.64 -30.50
N ASN A 373 4.00 -30.64 -31.38
CA ASN A 373 3.20 -29.41 -31.27
C ASN A 373 1.75 -29.64 -31.73
N GLU A 374 0.79 -29.02 -31.05
CA GLU A 374 -0.64 -29.08 -31.39
C GLU A 374 -1.20 -27.66 -31.53
N ALA A 375 -1.81 -27.37 -32.69
CA ALA A 375 -2.52 -26.13 -32.94
C ALA A 375 -3.97 -26.42 -33.33
N ARG A 376 -4.95 -25.82 -32.64
CA ARG A 376 -6.38 -25.97 -32.96
C ARG A 376 -7.05 -24.63 -33.20
N ALA A 377 -7.79 -24.54 -34.29
CA ALA A 377 -8.71 -23.44 -34.58
C ALA A 377 -10.14 -23.99 -34.73
N ASP A 378 -11.10 -23.39 -34.03
CA ASP A 378 -12.51 -23.80 -34.08
C ASP A 378 -13.39 -22.56 -34.35
N GLY A 379 -13.62 -22.27 -35.63
CA GLY A 379 -14.51 -21.19 -36.06
C GLY A 379 -14.24 -20.68 -37.49
N PRO A 380 -15.25 -20.14 -38.19
CA PRO A 380 -15.13 -19.78 -39.59
C PRO A 380 -14.08 -18.70 -39.86
N ASN A 381 -13.34 -18.88 -40.96
CA ASN A 381 -12.21 -18.04 -41.40
C ASN A 381 -10.97 -18.09 -40.47
N SER A 382 -10.91 -19.04 -39.54
CA SER A 382 -9.77 -19.20 -38.65
C SER A 382 -8.63 -20.03 -39.28
N SER A 383 -7.49 -20.11 -38.58
CA SER A 383 -6.32 -20.86 -39.06
C SER A 383 -5.53 -21.52 -37.93
N ALA A 384 -5.02 -22.73 -38.19
CA ALA A 384 -4.15 -23.47 -37.28
C ALA A 384 -2.78 -23.75 -37.94
N GLY A 385 -1.70 -23.40 -37.24
CA GLY A 385 -0.32 -23.57 -37.69
C GLY A 385 0.53 -24.35 -36.68
N ALA A 386 1.06 -25.50 -37.07
CA ALA A 386 1.96 -26.29 -36.22
C ALA A 386 3.33 -26.49 -36.88
N LEU A 387 4.40 -26.11 -36.19
CA LEU A 387 5.76 -26.03 -36.72
C LEU A 387 6.67 -27.04 -36.00
N GLY A 388 7.03 -28.15 -36.65
CA GLY A 388 7.90 -29.15 -36.03
C GLY A 388 7.72 -30.58 -36.52
N THR A 389 8.43 -31.51 -35.88
CA THR A 389 8.25 -32.94 -36.13
C THR A 389 7.10 -33.49 -35.29
N ASN A 390 6.41 -34.52 -35.81
CA ASN A 390 5.24 -35.14 -35.19
C ASN A 390 4.18 -34.13 -34.70
N SER A 391 3.95 -33.06 -35.47
CA SER A 391 3.08 -31.95 -35.08
C SER A 391 1.74 -32.00 -35.80
N THR A 392 0.68 -31.56 -35.13
CA THR A 392 -0.71 -31.61 -35.58
C THR A 392 -1.29 -30.20 -35.65
N ALA A 393 -1.98 -29.87 -36.73
CA ALA A 393 -2.80 -28.67 -36.82
C ALA A 393 -4.21 -29.05 -37.29
N GLU A 394 -5.23 -28.61 -36.56
CA GLU A 394 -6.64 -28.86 -36.86
C GLU A 394 -7.40 -27.55 -37.00
N ALA A 395 -8.15 -27.41 -38.08
CA ALA A 395 -9.09 -26.31 -38.29
C ALA A 395 -10.39 -26.86 -38.93
N GLY A 396 -11.48 -26.10 -38.83
CA GLY A 396 -12.78 -26.47 -39.36
C GLY A 396 -12.86 -26.49 -40.90
N PRO A 397 -14.02 -26.87 -41.46
CA PRO A 397 -14.17 -27.06 -42.89
C PRO A 397 -14.08 -25.73 -43.67
N ASN A 398 -13.14 -25.68 -44.61
CA ASN A 398 -12.72 -24.51 -45.42
C ASN A 398 -11.81 -23.50 -44.70
N GLU A 399 -11.21 -23.86 -43.57
CA GLU A 399 -10.21 -23.06 -42.86
C GLU A 399 -8.77 -23.39 -43.29
N THR A 400 -7.80 -22.57 -42.86
CA THR A 400 -6.39 -22.73 -43.27
C THR A 400 -5.61 -23.56 -42.26
N VAL A 401 -5.12 -24.73 -42.70
CA VAL A 401 -4.25 -25.61 -41.90
C VAL A 401 -2.83 -25.59 -42.47
N VAL A 402 -1.84 -25.29 -41.63
CA VAL A 402 -0.42 -25.32 -41.99
C VAL A 402 0.35 -26.22 -41.03
N VAL A 403 0.78 -27.40 -41.49
CA VAL A 403 1.75 -28.23 -40.77
C VAL A 403 3.09 -28.11 -41.49
N TYR A 404 4.11 -27.57 -40.81
CA TYR A 404 5.47 -27.52 -41.33
C TYR A 404 6.34 -28.56 -40.63
N THR A 405 6.53 -29.71 -41.28
CA THR A 405 7.54 -30.70 -40.90
C THR A 405 8.87 -30.38 -41.61
N PRO A 406 9.98 -30.17 -40.88
CA PRO A 406 11.30 -29.92 -41.47
C PRO A 406 11.92 -31.17 -42.12
#